data_AF-A0A1D6NWZ0-F1
#
_entry.id   AF-A0A1D6NWZ0-F1
#
_cell.length_a   1.000
_cell.length_b   1.000
_cell.length_c   1.000
_cell.angle_alpha   90.00
_cell.angle_beta   90.00
_cell.angle_gamma   90.00
#
_symmetry.space_group_name_H-M   'P 1'
#
loop_
_entity.id
_entity.type
_entity.pdbx_description
1 polymer ?
#
loop_
_entity_poly.entity_id
_entity_poly.type
_entity_poly.pdbx_seq_one_letter_code
_entity_poly.pdbx_strand_id
1 'polypeptide(L)'
;MMQWSLLRSLKLHGWLMALTGLVLGFNLLLSIPVVIMLKPPSDDPLYGSTGDEGRPLDFTEVDIRLPMLVYVSREKRPGYDHNKKAGAMNALVRSSAVMSNGPFILNLDCDHYVYNSQAFREGMCFMMDRGGDRIGYVQFPQRFEGIDPSDRYANHNTVFFDVNMRALDGLMGPVYVGTGCLFRRVALYGFDPPRSKEHGGCCSCCFPQRRKIKASAAAPEETRALRMADFDEDEMNMSSFPKKFGNSSFLIDSIPIAEFQGRPLADHPGVKNGRPPGALTVPRDLLDASTVAEAVSVISCWYEDKTEWGHRVGWIYGSVTEDVVTGYRMHNRGWKSVYCVTKRDAFRGTAPINLTDRLHQVLRWATGSVEIFFSRNNALLASRRMKFLQRIAYLNVGIYPFTSIFLIVYCFLPALSLFSGQFIVKTLNVTFLTYLLVITLTLCLLAVLEIKWSGISLEEWWRNEQFWLIGGTSAHLAAVLQGLLKVVAGIEISFTLTSKSGGDDVDDEFADLYIVKWTSLMIPPIVIMMVNLIGIAVGFSRTIYSEIPQWSKLLGGVFFSFWVLAHLYPFAKGLMGRRGRTPTIVFVWAGLLSITISLLWVAINPPSQNQQIGGSFTFP
;
A
#
# COMPACT_ATOMS: atom_id res chain seq x y z
N MET A 1 45.54 -35.39 -25.83
CA MET A 1 45.25 -34.51 -24.68
C MET A 1 45.69 -33.05 -24.92
N MET A 2 45.65 -32.51 -26.15
CA MET A 2 46.09 -31.11 -26.41
C MET A 2 45.29 -30.36 -27.49
N GLN A 3 44.09 -30.84 -27.85
CA GLN A 3 43.26 -30.18 -28.88
C GLN A 3 41.85 -29.77 -28.39
N TRP A 4 41.50 -30.11 -27.14
CA TRP A 4 40.25 -29.71 -26.49
C TRP A 4 40.37 -28.50 -25.54
N SER A 5 41.59 -27.98 -25.33
CA SER A 5 41.86 -26.81 -24.48
C SER A 5 41.75 -25.48 -25.25
N LEU A 6 42.18 -25.43 -26.52
CA LEU A 6 42.16 -24.18 -27.31
C LEU A 6 40.74 -23.74 -27.75
N LEU A 7 39.81 -24.69 -27.93
CA LEU A 7 38.43 -24.39 -28.36
C LEU A 7 37.53 -23.82 -27.23
N ARG A 8 37.91 -23.98 -25.96
CA ARG A 8 37.21 -23.33 -24.83
C ARG A 8 37.67 -21.89 -24.59
N SER A 9 38.93 -21.56 -24.89
CA SER A 9 39.46 -20.21 -24.68
C SER A 9 38.97 -19.20 -25.74
N LEU A 10 38.86 -19.61 -27.01
CA LEU A 10 38.40 -18.75 -28.11
C LEU A 10 36.89 -18.47 -28.11
N LYS A 11 36.06 -19.40 -27.58
CA LYS A 11 34.61 -19.16 -27.38
C LYS A 11 34.32 -18.29 -26.16
N LEU A 12 35.13 -18.35 -25.10
CA LEU A 12 34.98 -17.44 -23.96
C LEU A 12 35.35 -16.00 -24.31
N HIS A 13 36.39 -15.76 -25.11
CA HIS A 13 36.79 -14.39 -25.48
C HIS A 13 35.75 -13.68 -26.38
N GLY A 14 35.13 -14.40 -27.33
CA GLY A 14 34.06 -13.84 -28.17
C GLY A 14 32.78 -13.53 -27.39
N TRP A 15 32.41 -14.39 -26.44
CA TRP A 15 31.26 -14.14 -25.55
C TRP A 15 31.54 -13.08 -24.50
N LEU A 16 32.76 -12.99 -23.97
CA LEU A 16 33.16 -11.96 -23.02
C LEU A 16 33.28 -10.58 -23.70
N MET A 17 33.73 -10.52 -24.96
CA MET A 17 33.72 -9.30 -25.79
C MET A 17 32.30 -8.88 -26.22
N ALA A 18 31.42 -9.84 -26.51
CA ALA A 18 30.02 -9.56 -26.78
C ALA A 18 29.25 -9.13 -25.51
N LEU A 19 29.50 -9.75 -24.35
CA LEU A 19 28.95 -9.31 -23.07
C LEU A 19 29.55 -7.99 -22.62
N THR A 20 30.86 -7.77 -22.74
CA THR A 20 31.47 -6.47 -22.40
C THR A 20 31.05 -5.39 -23.37
N GLY A 21 30.87 -5.70 -24.66
CA GLY A 21 30.30 -4.78 -25.67
C GLY A 21 28.81 -4.49 -25.44
N LEU A 22 28.00 -5.48 -25.05
CA LEU A 22 26.60 -5.27 -24.64
C LEU A 22 26.52 -4.54 -23.31
N VAL A 23 27.42 -4.80 -22.35
CA VAL A 23 27.46 -4.16 -21.02
C VAL A 23 28.05 -2.76 -21.10
N LEU A 24 29.02 -2.49 -21.98
CA LEU A 24 29.51 -1.13 -22.28
C LEU A 24 28.48 -0.35 -23.09
N GLY A 25 27.80 -0.99 -24.06
CA GLY A 25 26.67 -0.42 -24.79
C GLY A 25 25.48 -0.12 -23.88
N PHE A 26 25.13 -1.03 -22.95
CA PHE A 26 24.12 -0.82 -21.92
C PHE A 26 24.54 0.26 -20.94
N ASN A 27 25.79 0.30 -20.48
CA ASN A 27 26.28 1.34 -19.57
C ASN A 27 26.33 2.73 -20.24
N LEU A 28 26.61 2.81 -21.55
CA LEU A 28 26.46 4.06 -22.31
C LEU A 28 24.98 4.44 -22.49
N LEU A 29 24.10 3.49 -22.81
CA LEU A 29 22.65 3.71 -22.90
C LEU A 29 22.06 4.18 -21.56
N LEU A 30 22.55 3.65 -20.43
CA LEU A 30 22.17 4.04 -19.07
C LEU A 30 22.66 5.43 -18.67
N SER A 31 23.61 6.02 -19.42
CA SER A 31 24.09 7.38 -19.22
C SER A 31 23.21 8.42 -19.94
N ILE A 32 22.33 7.99 -20.85
CA ILE A 32 21.41 8.86 -21.57
C ILE A 32 20.09 8.96 -20.79
N PRO A 33 19.63 10.18 -20.46
CA PRO A 33 18.47 10.36 -19.59
C PRO A 33 17.13 9.94 -20.22
N VAL A 34 16.98 10.03 -21.55
CA VAL A 34 15.79 9.55 -22.28
C VAL A 34 16.23 8.80 -23.53
N VAL A 35 15.75 7.56 -23.70
CA VAL A 35 16.02 6.72 -24.87
C VAL A 35 14.71 6.20 -25.44
N ILE A 36 14.45 6.49 -26.72
CA ILE A 36 13.31 5.93 -27.46
C ILE A 36 13.72 4.54 -27.95
N MET A 37 13.21 3.50 -27.29
CA MET A 37 13.52 2.09 -27.60
C MET A 37 12.71 1.60 -28.80
N LEU A 38 11.43 1.99 -28.87
CA LEU A 38 10.56 1.74 -30.01
C LEU A 38 9.93 3.05 -30.42
N LYS A 39 9.99 3.37 -31.72
CA LYS A 39 9.41 4.59 -32.29
C LYS A 39 7.87 4.53 -32.24
N PRO A 40 7.18 5.68 -32.33
CA PRO A 40 5.76 5.70 -32.60
C PRO A 40 5.42 4.79 -33.80
N PRO A 41 4.41 3.92 -33.69
CA PRO A 41 4.00 3.09 -34.82
C PRO A 41 3.52 3.98 -35.98
N SER A 42 3.75 3.55 -37.23
CA SER A 42 3.16 4.17 -38.42
C SER A 42 1.64 4.13 -38.36
N ASP A 43 0.93 4.93 -39.14
CA ASP A 43 -0.55 4.88 -39.20
C ASP A 43 -1.08 3.66 -39.94
N ASP A 44 -0.37 3.23 -40.98
CA ASP A 44 -0.72 2.06 -41.77
C ASP A 44 -0.37 0.76 -41.01
N PRO A 45 -1.28 -0.24 -40.96
CA PRO A 45 -0.99 -1.56 -40.42
C PRO A 45 0.22 -2.19 -41.12
N LEU A 46 1.10 -2.81 -40.35
CA LEU A 46 2.26 -3.52 -40.90
C LEU A 46 2.06 -5.01 -40.65
N TYR A 47 1.95 -5.80 -41.70
CA TYR A 47 1.73 -7.25 -41.62
C TYR A 47 3.03 -8.04 -41.74
N GLY A 48 3.07 -9.24 -41.18
CA GLY A 48 4.22 -10.15 -41.30
C GLY A 48 4.46 -10.63 -42.73
N SER A 49 5.71 -10.78 -43.14
CA SER A 49 6.07 -11.30 -44.46
C SER A 49 6.00 -12.82 -44.52
N THR A 50 5.53 -13.38 -45.64
CA THR A 50 5.42 -14.83 -45.93
C THR A 50 6.78 -15.56 -46.05
N GLY A 51 7.92 -14.87 -45.88
CA GLY A 51 9.26 -15.41 -46.14
C GLY A 51 10.04 -15.96 -44.94
N ASP A 52 9.47 -15.95 -43.73
CA ASP A 52 10.10 -16.49 -42.51
C ASP A 52 9.75 -17.98 -42.32
N GLU A 53 10.14 -18.84 -43.28
CA GLU A 53 10.01 -20.30 -43.13
C GLU A 53 10.77 -20.79 -41.89
N GLY A 54 10.06 -21.28 -40.88
CA GLY A 54 10.63 -21.85 -39.65
C GLY A 54 10.23 -21.18 -38.34
N ARG A 55 9.43 -20.10 -38.35
CA ARG A 55 8.83 -19.57 -37.10
C ARG A 55 7.56 -20.33 -36.72
N PRO A 56 7.35 -20.65 -35.43
CA PRO A 56 6.18 -21.41 -34.97
C PRO A 56 4.85 -20.63 -35.00
N LEU A 57 4.86 -19.34 -35.38
CA LEU A 57 3.70 -18.45 -35.36
C LEU A 57 3.58 -17.71 -36.72
N ASP A 58 2.38 -17.72 -37.30
CA ASP A 58 2.04 -17.00 -38.53
C ASP A 58 1.53 -15.59 -38.20
N PHE A 59 2.13 -14.56 -38.81
CA PHE A 59 1.82 -13.15 -38.60
C PHE A 59 1.34 -12.45 -39.88
N THR A 60 1.03 -13.19 -40.94
CA THR A 60 0.62 -12.61 -42.24
C THR A 60 -0.68 -11.82 -42.18
N GLU A 61 -1.59 -12.17 -41.28
CA GLU A 61 -2.85 -11.44 -41.04
C GLU A 61 -2.84 -10.58 -39.75
N VAL A 62 -1.69 -10.51 -39.07
CA VAL A 62 -1.55 -9.81 -37.79
C VAL A 62 -0.79 -8.51 -38.00
N ASP A 63 -1.34 -7.41 -37.49
CA ASP A 63 -0.62 -6.15 -37.41
C ASP A 63 0.51 -6.28 -36.37
N ILE A 64 1.76 -6.29 -36.85
CA ILE A 64 2.97 -6.49 -36.05
C ILE A 64 3.57 -5.18 -35.54
N ARG A 65 2.88 -4.04 -35.69
CA ARG A 65 3.30 -2.77 -35.09
C ARG A 65 3.34 -2.88 -33.57
N LEU A 66 4.44 -2.41 -32.99
CA LEU A 66 4.61 -2.38 -31.54
C LEU A 66 4.33 -0.98 -30.98
N PRO A 67 3.77 -0.87 -29.76
CA PRO A 67 3.64 0.40 -29.07
C PRO A 67 5.00 1.07 -28.85
N MET A 68 5.00 2.40 -28.88
CA MET A 68 6.18 3.20 -28.51
C MET A 68 6.64 2.84 -27.09
N LEU A 69 7.93 2.58 -26.95
CA LEU A 69 8.57 2.27 -25.67
C LEU A 69 9.67 3.29 -25.43
N VAL A 70 9.59 3.98 -24.29
CA VAL A 70 10.55 5.01 -23.89
C VAL A 70 11.19 4.59 -22.57
N TYR A 71 12.51 4.50 -22.57
CA TYR A 71 13.30 4.35 -21.36
C TYR A 71 13.66 5.74 -20.81
N VAL A 72 13.42 5.95 -19.52
CA VAL A 72 13.71 7.22 -18.85
C VAL A 72 14.53 6.96 -17.59
N SER A 73 15.69 7.59 -17.51
CA SER A 73 16.56 7.62 -16.34
C SER A 73 16.69 9.06 -15.87
N ARG A 74 16.14 9.36 -14.70
CA ARG A 74 16.19 10.72 -14.15
C ARG A 74 17.57 11.07 -13.62
N GLU A 75 17.93 12.34 -13.76
CA GLU A 75 19.17 12.87 -13.21
C GLU A 75 19.13 12.83 -11.67
N LYS A 76 20.23 12.39 -11.05
CA LYS A 76 20.42 12.43 -9.59
C LYS A 76 21.77 13.06 -9.29
N ARG A 77 21.79 14.01 -8.37
CA ARG A 77 23.02 14.66 -7.90
C ARG A 77 23.14 14.54 -6.37
N PRO A 78 24.37 14.38 -5.84
CA PRO A 78 24.60 14.48 -4.41
C PRO A 78 24.05 15.80 -3.87
N GLY A 79 23.34 15.75 -2.74
CA GLY A 79 22.72 16.92 -2.11
C GLY A 79 21.30 17.25 -2.56
N TYR A 80 20.74 16.54 -3.54
CA TYR A 80 19.34 16.68 -3.95
C TYR A 80 18.51 15.48 -3.48
N ASP A 81 17.41 15.73 -2.75
CA ASP A 81 16.44 14.69 -2.44
C ASP A 81 15.67 14.29 -3.71
N HIS A 82 15.51 13.00 -3.90
CA HIS A 82 14.89 12.41 -5.08
C HIS A 82 13.52 11.77 -4.79
N ASN A 83 12.98 11.89 -3.58
CA ASN A 83 11.59 11.52 -3.26
C ASN A 83 11.20 10.08 -3.66
N LYS A 84 12.16 9.14 -3.61
CA LYS A 84 11.98 7.71 -3.89
C LYS A 84 11.08 7.42 -5.13
N LYS A 85 9.97 6.69 -4.95
CA LYS A 85 9.02 6.28 -6.01
C LYS A 85 8.20 7.47 -6.53
N ALA A 86 7.71 8.33 -5.63
CA ALA A 86 6.91 9.50 -5.99
C ALA A 86 7.65 10.43 -6.97
N GLY A 87 8.92 10.73 -6.71
CA GLY A 87 9.73 11.58 -7.61
C GLY A 87 10.00 10.94 -8.98
N ALA A 88 10.10 9.59 -9.03
CA ALA A 88 10.24 8.90 -10.31
C ALA A 88 8.93 8.96 -11.12
N MET A 89 7.78 8.75 -10.47
CA MET A 89 6.48 8.85 -11.12
C MET A 89 6.20 10.27 -11.62
N ASN A 90 6.52 11.31 -10.84
CA ASN A 90 6.34 12.70 -11.27
C ASN A 90 7.23 13.08 -12.45
N ALA A 91 8.49 12.63 -12.48
CA ALA A 91 9.36 12.80 -13.64
C ALA A 91 8.78 12.13 -14.90
N LEU A 92 8.25 10.91 -14.78
CA LEU A 92 7.57 10.20 -15.87
C LEU A 92 6.33 10.95 -16.36
N VAL A 93 5.52 11.54 -15.46
CA VAL A 93 4.36 12.34 -15.86
C VAL A 93 4.77 13.52 -16.72
N ARG A 94 5.82 14.24 -16.34
CA ARG A 94 6.32 15.42 -17.07
C ARG A 94 6.88 15.04 -18.43
N SER A 95 7.78 14.06 -18.46
CA SER A 95 8.37 13.56 -19.72
C SER A 95 7.28 13.03 -20.67
N SER A 96 6.34 12.24 -20.15
CA SER A 96 5.20 11.71 -20.92
C SER A 96 4.28 12.81 -21.48
N ALA A 97 4.11 13.92 -20.75
CA ALA A 97 3.30 15.06 -21.19
C ALA A 97 3.90 15.74 -22.42
N VAL A 98 5.23 15.91 -22.43
CA VAL A 98 5.96 16.51 -23.55
C VAL A 98 5.98 15.56 -24.75
N MET A 99 6.18 14.25 -24.55
CA MET A 99 6.35 13.31 -25.65
C MET A 99 5.03 12.80 -26.26
N SER A 100 4.14 12.26 -25.42
CA SER A 100 2.96 11.49 -25.88
C SER A 100 1.63 12.11 -25.51
N ASN A 101 1.66 12.98 -24.50
CA ASN A 101 0.56 13.66 -23.86
C ASN A 101 -0.70 12.80 -23.60
N GLY A 102 -0.54 11.51 -23.27
CA GLY A 102 -1.67 10.60 -23.08
C GLY A 102 -2.59 11.04 -21.92
N PRO A 103 -3.91 11.22 -22.13
CA PRO A 103 -4.83 11.80 -21.13
C PRO A 103 -5.08 10.89 -19.92
N PHE A 104 -4.81 9.60 -20.05
CA PHE A 104 -4.88 8.62 -18.98
C PHE A 104 -3.52 7.98 -18.74
N ILE A 105 -3.22 7.68 -17.48
CA ILE A 105 -1.94 7.13 -17.03
C ILE A 105 -2.22 5.88 -16.21
N LEU A 106 -1.78 4.71 -16.69
CA LEU A 106 -1.78 3.49 -15.88
C LEU A 106 -0.45 3.39 -15.15
N ASN A 107 -0.48 3.16 -13.85
CA ASN A 107 0.72 2.88 -13.07
C ASN A 107 0.82 1.39 -12.71
N LEU A 108 2.02 0.84 -12.79
CA LEU A 108 2.32 -0.55 -12.42
C LEU A 108 3.67 -0.62 -11.70
N ASP A 109 3.71 -1.47 -10.67
CA ASP A 109 4.96 -1.85 -10.01
C ASP A 109 5.66 -2.98 -10.75
N CYS A 110 6.99 -3.07 -10.61
CA CYS A 110 7.81 -4.05 -11.33
C CYS A 110 7.48 -5.51 -11.02
N ASP A 111 6.82 -5.77 -9.88
CA ASP A 111 6.36 -7.09 -9.48
C ASP A 111 4.92 -7.39 -9.87
N HIS A 112 4.28 -6.50 -10.65
CA HIS A 112 2.93 -6.68 -11.19
C HIS A 112 2.94 -6.63 -12.72
N TYR A 113 2.17 -7.52 -13.34
CA TYR A 113 2.01 -7.60 -14.79
C TYR A 113 0.54 -7.62 -15.19
N VAL A 114 0.27 -7.27 -16.45
CA VAL A 114 -1.07 -7.32 -17.04
C VAL A 114 -1.42 -8.78 -17.29
N TYR A 115 -2.39 -9.31 -16.54
CA TYR A 115 -2.83 -10.71 -16.70
C TYR A 115 -3.93 -10.84 -17.76
N ASN A 116 -4.78 -9.82 -17.90
CA ASN A 116 -5.86 -9.79 -18.89
C ASN A 116 -5.69 -8.60 -19.83
N SER A 117 -5.56 -8.86 -21.14
CA SER A 117 -5.40 -7.82 -22.17
C SER A 117 -6.60 -6.88 -22.29
N GLN A 118 -7.77 -7.25 -21.77
CA GLN A 118 -8.97 -6.39 -21.75
C GLN A 118 -8.97 -5.38 -20.60
N ALA A 119 -8.05 -5.46 -19.64
CA ALA A 119 -8.02 -4.60 -18.46
C ALA A 119 -8.07 -3.10 -18.81
N PHE A 120 -7.31 -2.70 -19.83
CA PHE A 120 -7.31 -1.32 -20.32
C PHE A 120 -8.68 -0.89 -20.84
N ARG A 121 -9.31 -1.73 -21.66
CA ARG A 121 -10.63 -1.45 -22.23
C ARG A 121 -11.70 -1.33 -21.14
N GLU A 122 -11.67 -2.21 -20.15
CA GLU A 122 -12.59 -2.20 -19.01
C GLU A 122 -12.44 -0.92 -18.16
N GLY A 123 -11.21 -0.49 -17.87
CA GLY A 123 -10.97 0.78 -17.17
C GLY A 123 -11.43 2.00 -17.99
N MET A 124 -11.21 1.97 -19.31
CA MET A 124 -11.65 3.03 -20.21
C MET A 124 -13.17 3.15 -20.31
N CYS A 125 -13.92 2.05 -20.18
CA CYS A 125 -15.38 2.09 -20.15
C CYS A 125 -15.88 3.04 -19.05
N PHE A 126 -15.35 2.94 -17.83
CA PHE A 126 -15.75 3.85 -16.75
C PHE A 126 -15.34 5.30 -17.01
N MET A 127 -14.14 5.51 -17.52
CA MET A 127 -13.63 6.86 -17.81
C MET A 127 -14.40 7.59 -18.91
N MET A 128 -14.99 6.82 -19.85
CA MET A 128 -15.70 7.33 -21.03
C MET A 128 -17.23 7.28 -20.89
N ASP A 129 -17.78 6.66 -19.84
CA ASP A 129 -19.21 6.58 -19.61
C ASP A 129 -19.80 7.89 -19.04
N ARG A 130 -21.12 7.94 -18.90
CA ARG A 130 -21.90 9.04 -18.34
C ARG A 130 -21.43 9.39 -16.92
N GLY A 131 -20.83 10.57 -16.80
CA GLY A 131 -20.27 11.04 -15.52
C GLY A 131 -18.84 10.58 -15.26
N GLY A 132 -18.21 9.88 -16.21
CA GLY A 132 -16.80 9.49 -16.20
C GLY A 132 -15.84 10.69 -16.18
N ASP A 133 -16.31 11.87 -16.62
CA ASP A 133 -15.61 13.15 -16.51
C ASP A 133 -15.32 13.55 -15.05
N ARG A 134 -16.03 12.97 -14.07
CA ARG A 134 -15.80 13.18 -12.61
C ARG A 134 -14.95 12.09 -11.97
N ILE A 135 -14.53 11.07 -12.72
CA ILE A 135 -13.65 10.00 -12.23
C ILE A 135 -12.20 10.47 -12.37
N GLY A 136 -11.49 10.50 -11.24
CA GLY A 136 -10.08 10.84 -11.16
C GLY A 136 -9.20 9.61 -11.40
N TYR A 137 -9.61 8.44 -10.95
CA TYR A 137 -8.92 7.18 -11.22
C TYR A 137 -9.83 5.94 -11.11
N VAL A 138 -9.44 4.87 -11.80
CA VAL A 138 -10.03 3.52 -11.67
C VAL A 138 -8.98 2.60 -11.03
N GLN A 139 -9.30 2.05 -9.87
CA GLN A 139 -8.44 1.10 -9.15
C GLN A 139 -8.88 -0.32 -9.48
N PHE A 140 -7.92 -1.17 -9.84
CA PHE A 140 -8.15 -2.60 -9.99
C PHE A 140 -7.70 -3.36 -8.73
N PRO A 141 -8.33 -4.50 -8.39
CA PRO A 141 -7.87 -5.37 -7.33
C PRO A 141 -6.44 -5.84 -7.57
N GLN A 142 -5.60 -5.84 -6.52
CA GLN A 142 -4.28 -6.49 -6.59
C GLN A 142 -4.46 -7.97 -6.28
N ARG A 143 -3.98 -8.82 -7.17
CA ARG A 143 -3.99 -10.28 -7.01
C ARG A 143 -2.56 -10.79 -7.06
N PHE A 144 -2.28 -11.81 -6.27
CA PHE A 144 -0.93 -12.32 -6.11
C PHE A 144 -0.84 -13.80 -6.51
N GLU A 145 0.29 -14.19 -7.07
CA GLU A 145 0.65 -15.57 -7.38
C GLU A 145 1.78 -16.06 -6.46
N GLY A 146 1.99 -17.37 -6.41
CA GLY A 146 3.05 -17.98 -5.57
C GLY A 146 2.76 -17.91 -4.07
N ILE A 147 1.49 -17.80 -3.68
CA ILE A 147 1.09 -17.85 -2.27
C ILE A 147 0.90 -19.31 -1.86
N ASP A 148 1.30 -19.64 -0.62
CA ASP A 148 1.13 -20.98 -0.07
C ASP A 148 -0.35 -21.39 -0.04
N PRO A 149 -0.71 -22.67 -0.28
CA PRO A 149 -2.11 -23.10 -0.34
C PRO A 149 -2.93 -22.86 0.95
N SER A 150 -2.28 -22.68 2.10
CA SER A 150 -2.94 -22.39 3.39
C SER A 150 -3.01 -20.89 3.72
N ASP A 151 -2.47 -20.05 2.83
CA ASP A 151 -2.26 -18.61 2.96
C ASP A 151 -1.94 -18.18 4.40
N ARG A 152 -0.86 -18.72 4.96
CA ARG A 152 -0.59 -18.62 6.40
C ARG A 152 -0.48 -17.17 6.91
N TYR A 153 -0.09 -16.24 6.04
CA TYR A 153 0.12 -14.84 6.39
C TYR A 153 -0.90 -13.88 5.76
N ALA A 154 -2.04 -14.40 5.29
CA ALA A 154 -3.11 -13.62 4.68
C ALA A 154 -2.60 -12.69 3.56
N ASN A 155 -1.71 -13.21 2.70
CA ASN A 155 -1.06 -12.46 1.64
C ASN A 155 -2.03 -12.11 0.50
N HIS A 156 -3.09 -12.90 0.28
CA HIS A 156 -4.12 -12.53 -0.71
C HIS A 156 -4.89 -11.27 -0.29
N ASN A 157 -4.96 -10.99 1.02
CA ASN A 157 -5.64 -9.82 1.59
C ASN A 157 -7.07 -9.62 1.05
N THR A 158 -7.81 -10.73 0.88
CA THR A 158 -9.12 -10.77 0.22
C THR A 158 -10.16 -9.94 0.96
N VAL A 159 -10.14 -9.91 2.30
CA VAL A 159 -11.06 -9.06 3.08
C VAL A 159 -10.91 -7.58 2.68
N PHE A 160 -9.68 -7.09 2.52
CA PHE A 160 -9.46 -5.71 2.11
C PHE A 160 -9.93 -5.45 0.66
N PHE A 161 -9.56 -6.31 -0.29
CA PHE A 161 -9.84 -6.09 -1.71
C PHE A 161 -11.26 -6.47 -2.13
N ASP A 162 -11.92 -7.43 -1.49
CA ASP A 162 -13.23 -7.95 -1.89
C ASP A 162 -14.37 -7.55 -0.96
N VAL A 163 -14.06 -7.11 0.27
CA VAL A 163 -15.06 -6.55 1.19
C VAL A 163 -14.91 -5.03 1.25
N ASN A 164 -13.79 -4.54 1.78
CA ASN A 164 -13.62 -3.12 2.10
C ASN A 164 -13.61 -2.23 0.85
N MET A 165 -12.80 -2.54 -0.17
CA MET A 165 -12.72 -1.71 -1.38
C MET A 165 -14.04 -1.66 -2.14
N ARG A 166 -14.76 -2.78 -2.20
CA ARG A 166 -16.09 -2.82 -2.83
C ARG A 166 -17.10 -1.98 -2.06
N ALA A 167 -17.06 -2.00 -0.72
CA ALA A 167 -17.92 -1.17 0.11
C ALA A 167 -17.64 0.33 -0.08
N LEU A 168 -16.36 0.73 -0.20
CA LEU A 168 -15.96 2.12 -0.45
C LEU A 168 -16.40 2.62 -1.83
N ASP A 169 -16.53 1.72 -2.81
CA ASP A 169 -16.99 2.05 -4.15
C ASP A 169 -18.43 2.61 -4.16
N GLY A 170 -19.27 2.17 -3.22
CA GLY A 170 -20.62 2.73 -3.01
C GLY A 170 -20.64 4.18 -2.50
N LEU A 171 -19.51 4.73 -2.04
CA LEU A 171 -19.40 6.07 -1.48
C LEU A 171 -18.85 7.09 -2.50
N MET A 172 -17.53 7.32 -2.49
CA MET A 172 -16.82 8.14 -3.48
C MET A 172 -15.83 7.32 -4.32
N GLY A 173 -15.67 6.04 -4.01
CA GLY A 173 -14.71 5.17 -4.67
C GLY A 173 -13.63 4.63 -3.72
N PRO A 174 -12.85 3.63 -4.18
CA PRO A 174 -11.76 3.02 -3.43
C PRO A 174 -10.59 4.00 -3.23
N VAL A 175 -9.76 3.75 -2.23
CA VAL A 175 -8.48 4.46 -2.07
C VAL A 175 -7.46 3.95 -3.11
N TYR A 176 -6.47 4.78 -3.46
CA TYR A 176 -5.37 4.37 -4.33
C TYR A 176 -4.34 3.57 -3.52
N VAL A 177 -3.94 2.40 -4.03
CA VAL A 177 -3.11 1.40 -3.32
C VAL A 177 -1.75 1.12 -4.00
N GLY A 178 -1.27 2.01 -4.86
CA GLY A 178 0.12 2.03 -5.32
C GLY A 178 0.42 1.38 -6.67
N THR A 179 -0.44 0.51 -7.20
CA THR A 179 -0.29 -0.18 -8.50
C THR A 179 -1.64 -0.56 -9.09
N GLY A 180 -1.69 -0.85 -10.39
CA GLY A 180 -2.89 -1.30 -11.10
C GLY A 180 -3.99 -0.25 -11.09
N CYS A 181 -3.64 1.02 -11.29
CA CYS A 181 -4.58 2.13 -11.21
C CYS A 181 -4.49 3.04 -12.44
N LEU A 182 -5.62 3.26 -13.09
CA LEU A 182 -5.76 4.09 -14.28
C LEU A 182 -6.18 5.50 -13.86
N PHE A 183 -5.25 6.45 -13.92
CA PHE A 183 -5.47 7.84 -13.55
C PHE A 183 -5.89 8.70 -14.74
N ARG A 184 -6.72 9.69 -14.46
CA ARG A 184 -6.92 10.85 -15.33
C ARG A 184 -5.79 11.85 -15.09
N ARG A 185 -5.04 12.21 -16.13
CA ARG A 185 -3.85 13.07 -16.04
C ARG A 185 -4.13 14.41 -15.36
N VAL A 186 -5.21 15.10 -15.74
CA VAL A 186 -5.57 16.40 -15.15
C VAL A 186 -5.92 16.31 -13.66
N ALA A 187 -6.42 15.16 -13.21
CA ALA A 187 -6.69 14.95 -11.79
C ALA A 187 -5.38 14.80 -11.00
N LEU A 188 -4.35 14.17 -11.58
CA LEU A 188 -2.98 14.15 -11.02
C LEU A 188 -2.33 15.53 -11.02
N TYR A 189 -2.61 16.38 -12.02
CA TYR A 189 -2.14 17.76 -12.01
C TYR A 189 -2.75 18.62 -10.90
N GLY A 190 -3.76 18.12 -10.18
CA GLY A 190 -4.35 18.81 -9.03
C GLY A 190 -5.50 19.75 -9.39
N PHE A 191 -6.05 19.62 -10.60
CA PHE A 191 -7.28 20.31 -11.00
C PHE A 191 -8.51 19.75 -10.30
N ASP A 192 -9.53 20.59 -10.14
CA ASP A 192 -10.85 20.23 -9.67
C ASP A 192 -11.63 19.44 -10.73
N PRO A 193 -12.50 18.50 -10.33
CA PRO A 193 -13.38 17.84 -11.27
C PRO A 193 -14.32 18.86 -11.94
N PRO A 194 -14.75 18.60 -13.19
CA PRO A 194 -15.79 19.39 -13.82
C PRO A 194 -17.04 19.38 -12.93
N ARG A 195 -17.68 20.54 -12.80
CA ARG A 195 -18.91 20.73 -11.99
C ARG A 195 -18.72 20.55 -10.48
N SER A 196 -17.54 20.84 -9.94
CA SER A 196 -17.23 20.78 -8.49
C SER A 196 -18.15 21.64 -7.59
N LYS A 197 -18.92 22.58 -8.16
CA LYS A 197 -19.85 23.49 -7.44
C LYS A 197 -21.31 22.99 -7.39
N GLU A 198 -21.69 21.92 -8.09
CA GLU A 198 -23.11 21.49 -8.15
C GLU A 198 -23.63 20.86 -6.84
N HIS A 199 -22.76 20.49 -5.90
CA HIS A 199 -23.19 20.01 -4.57
C HIS A 199 -23.46 21.18 -3.61
N GLY A 200 -24.53 21.93 -3.90
CA GLY A 200 -25.18 22.80 -2.92
C GLY A 200 -25.84 21.93 -1.85
N GLY A 201 -25.47 22.13 -0.59
CA GLY A 201 -26.05 21.38 0.53
C GLY A 201 -27.58 21.49 0.59
N CYS A 202 -28.20 20.49 1.20
CA CYS A 202 -29.65 20.26 1.37
C CYS A 202 -30.48 21.47 1.90
N CYS A 203 -29.84 22.57 2.32
CA CYS A 203 -30.51 23.76 2.86
C CYS A 203 -30.74 24.91 1.86
N SER A 204 -30.58 24.68 0.54
CA SER A 204 -30.80 25.75 -0.46
C SER A 204 -32.29 26.04 -0.76
N CYS A 205 -33.23 25.24 -0.24
CA CYS A 205 -34.66 25.39 -0.54
C CYS A 205 -35.41 26.36 0.39
N CYS A 206 -34.80 26.83 1.49
CA CYS A 206 -35.52 27.62 2.50
C CYS A 206 -35.14 29.12 2.56
N PHE A 207 -34.09 29.58 1.86
CA PHE A 207 -33.72 31.00 1.86
C PHE A 207 -33.20 31.47 0.49
N PRO A 208 -33.78 32.52 -0.12
CA PRO A 208 -33.27 33.07 -1.37
C PRO A 208 -31.94 33.80 -1.11
N GLN A 209 -30.82 33.17 -1.45
CA GLN A 209 -29.51 33.79 -1.30
C GLN A 209 -29.27 34.81 -2.42
N ARG A 210 -29.38 36.11 -2.08
CA ARG A 210 -28.81 37.20 -2.89
C ARG A 210 -27.34 36.89 -3.18
N ARG A 211 -26.96 36.89 -4.47
CA ARG A 211 -25.56 36.85 -4.92
C ARG A 211 -24.79 37.99 -4.24
N LYS A 212 -24.07 37.68 -3.17
CA LYS A 212 -22.93 38.49 -2.70
C LYS A 212 -21.66 37.71 -3.01
N ILE A 213 -20.95 38.19 -4.02
CA ILE A 213 -19.53 37.92 -4.20
C ILE A 213 -18.83 38.52 -2.98
N LYS A 214 -18.30 37.68 -2.07
CA LYS A 214 -17.09 37.97 -1.29
C LYS A 214 -16.61 36.76 -0.47
N ALA A 215 -15.30 36.54 -0.59
CA ALA A 215 -14.38 35.89 0.34
C ALA A 215 -14.74 34.49 0.85
N SER A 216 -14.22 33.46 0.17
CA SER A 216 -13.97 32.17 0.80
C SER A 216 -12.90 32.35 1.88
N ALA A 217 -13.31 32.36 3.14
CA ALA A 217 -12.44 32.38 4.30
C ALA A 217 -11.57 31.10 4.38
N ALA A 218 -10.27 31.32 4.57
CA ALA A 218 -9.29 30.47 5.24
C ALA A 218 -9.31 28.95 4.93
N ALA A 219 -8.93 28.59 3.71
CA ALA A 219 -8.10 27.41 3.53
C ALA A 219 -6.65 27.92 3.32
N PRO A 220 -5.63 27.40 4.04
CA PRO A 220 -4.25 27.84 3.81
C PRO A 220 -3.91 27.70 2.32
N GLU A 221 -3.13 28.63 1.78
CA GLU A 221 -2.84 28.74 0.34
C GLU A 221 -2.41 27.40 -0.31
N GLU A 222 -1.76 26.53 0.48
CA GLU A 222 -1.40 25.14 0.13
C GLU A 222 -2.55 24.19 -0.23
N THR A 223 -3.77 24.45 0.25
CA THR A 223 -4.94 23.57 0.10
C THR A 223 -5.94 24.06 -0.93
N ARG A 224 -5.67 25.21 -1.59
CA ARG A 224 -6.52 25.75 -2.64
C ARG A 224 -6.38 24.91 -3.91
N ALA A 225 -7.49 24.36 -4.41
CA ALA A 225 -7.51 23.53 -5.60
C ALA A 225 -7.41 24.37 -6.90
N LEU A 226 -6.82 23.78 -7.94
CA LEU A 226 -6.68 24.40 -9.27
C LEU A 226 -8.02 24.29 -10.02
N ARG A 227 -8.52 25.35 -10.64
CA ARG A 227 -9.82 25.33 -11.32
C ARG A 227 -9.62 25.23 -12.83
N MET A 228 -10.48 24.44 -13.48
CA MET A 228 -10.50 24.34 -14.95
C MET A 228 -11.22 25.51 -15.62
N ALA A 229 -12.09 26.23 -14.91
CA ALA A 229 -12.74 27.45 -15.43
C ALA A 229 -11.81 28.67 -15.43
N ASP A 230 -10.68 28.61 -14.71
CA ASP A 230 -9.66 29.65 -14.75
C ASP A 230 -8.90 29.65 -16.11
N PHE A 231 -9.16 28.68 -17.01
CA PHE A 231 -8.68 28.72 -18.40
C PHE A 231 -9.53 29.63 -19.30
N ASP A 232 -10.82 29.80 -19.00
CA ASP A 232 -11.75 30.60 -19.83
C ASP A 232 -12.02 32.00 -19.22
N GLU A 233 -11.82 32.21 -17.91
CA GLU A 233 -12.04 33.51 -17.25
C GLU A 233 -10.75 34.30 -16.92
N ASP A 234 -9.55 33.74 -17.12
CA ASP A 234 -8.28 34.40 -16.81
C ASP A 234 -7.21 34.15 -17.89
N GLU A 235 -7.31 34.84 -19.02
CA GLU A 235 -6.18 35.04 -19.96
C GLU A 235 -5.00 35.83 -19.32
N MET A 236 -5.00 36.06 -18.00
CA MET A 236 -3.99 36.85 -17.28
C MET A 236 -3.72 36.37 -15.84
N ASN A 237 -3.41 35.08 -15.65
CA ASN A 237 -2.43 34.70 -14.62
C ASN A 237 -1.49 33.58 -15.07
N MET A 238 -1.05 33.67 -16.34
CA MET A 238 0.07 32.92 -16.91
C MET A 238 1.35 33.01 -16.05
N SER A 239 1.48 34.06 -15.23
CA SER A 239 2.56 34.25 -14.24
C SER A 239 2.61 33.16 -13.15
N SER A 240 1.48 32.49 -12.86
CA SER A 240 1.39 31.46 -11.81
C SER A 240 1.70 30.05 -12.29
N PHE A 241 1.66 29.80 -13.61
CA PHE A 241 1.93 28.48 -14.20
C PHE A 241 3.39 28.06 -14.04
N PRO A 242 4.39 28.93 -14.30
CA PRO A 242 5.79 28.64 -14.01
C PRO A 242 6.04 28.21 -12.56
N LYS A 243 5.40 28.89 -11.60
CA LYS A 243 5.46 28.52 -10.17
C LYS A 243 4.82 27.16 -9.87
N LYS A 244 3.85 26.71 -10.65
CA LYS A 244 3.12 25.45 -10.41
C LYS A 244 3.78 24.26 -11.10
N PHE A 245 3.97 24.37 -12.41
CA PHE A 245 4.38 23.27 -13.29
C PHE A 245 5.84 23.34 -13.72
N GLY A 246 6.54 24.44 -13.43
CA GLY A 246 7.89 24.74 -13.92
C GLY A 246 7.87 25.56 -15.21
N ASN A 247 9.06 25.90 -15.71
CA ASN A 247 9.24 26.89 -16.78
C ASN A 247 9.09 26.32 -18.21
N SER A 248 8.75 25.03 -18.36
CA SER A 248 8.59 24.38 -19.67
C SER A 248 7.31 24.84 -20.36
N SER A 249 7.43 25.53 -21.49
CA SER A 249 6.28 25.90 -22.33
C SER A 249 5.61 24.67 -22.92
N PHE A 250 6.39 23.69 -23.41
CA PHE A 250 5.87 22.42 -23.94
C PHE A 250 4.98 21.71 -22.91
N LEU A 251 5.40 21.65 -21.64
CA LEU A 251 4.60 21.06 -20.58
C LEU A 251 3.32 21.86 -20.33
N ILE A 252 3.40 23.18 -20.24
CA ILE A 252 2.23 24.04 -19.96
C ILE A 252 1.20 23.95 -21.08
N ASP A 253 1.65 24.02 -22.33
CA ASP A 253 0.80 23.96 -23.53
C ASP A 253 0.15 22.58 -23.71
N SER A 254 0.79 21.51 -23.21
CA SER A 254 0.24 20.15 -23.23
C SER A 254 -0.99 19.96 -22.34
N ILE A 255 -1.15 20.77 -21.27
CA ILE A 255 -2.20 20.59 -20.25
C ILE A 255 -3.62 20.72 -20.82
N PRO A 256 -4.01 21.81 -21.51
CA PRO A 256 -5.36 21.95 -22.06
C PRO A 256 -5.67 20.88 -23.11
N ILE A 257 -4.65 20.45 -23.88
CA ILE A 257 -4.79 19.36 -24.85
C ILE A 257 -5.15 18.05 -24.12
N ALA A 258 -4.42 17.69 -23.08
CA ALA A 258 -4.70 16.48 -22.31
C ALA A 258 -6.07 16.51 -21.61
N GLU A 259 -6.52 17.68 -21.17
CA GLU A 259 -7.85 17.88 -20.61
C GLU A 259 -8.93 17.53 -21.64
N PHE A 260 -8.86 18.15 -22.82
CA PHE A 260 -9.80 17.93 -23.90
C PHE A 260 -9.77 16.48 -24.39
N GLN A 261 -8.57 15.91 -24.56
CA GLN A 261 -8.37 14.50 -24.89
C GLN A 261 -8.82 13.52 -23.79
N GLY A 262 -9.03 14.00 -22.56
CA GLY A 262 -9.57 13.19 -21.47
C GLY A 262 -11.10 13.16 -21.43
N ARG A 263 -11.80 14.09 -22.09
CA ARG A 263 -13.27 14.20 -21.99
C ARG A 263 -13.96 12.97 -22.61
N PRO A 264 -15.05 12.47 -22.00
CA PRO A 264 -15.94 11.47 -22.61
C PRO A 264 -16.47 11.91 -23.98
N LEU A 265 -17.01 10.99 -24.77
CA LEU A 265 -17.65 11.33 -26.03
C LEU A 265 -18.99 12.03 -25.78
N ALA A 266 -19.26 13.11 -26.52
CA ALA A 266 -20.54 13.82 -26.51
C ALA A 266 -21.56 13.12 -27.44
N ASP A 267 -21.66 11.81 -27.35
CA ASP A 267 -22.55 10.95 -28.14
C ASP A 267 -23.89 10.68 -27.45
N HIS A 268 -24.02 11.05 -26.18
CA HIS A 268 -25.21 10.84 -25.37
C HIS A 268 -25.62 12.11 -24.60
N PRO A 269 -26.92 12.49 -24.52
CA PRO A 269 -27.39 13.69 -23.80
C PRO A 269 -27.00 13.76 -22.31
N GLY A 270 -26.74 12.60 -21.70
CA GLY A 270 -26.26 12.48 -20.32
C GLY A 270 -24.81 12.95 -20.10
N VAL A 271 -24.03 13.10 -21.17
CA VAL A 271 -22.64 13.59 -21.12
C VAL A 271 -22.65 15.11 -21.27
N LYS A 272 -22.57 15.81 -20.14
CA LYS A 272 -22.60 17.28 -20.11
C LYS A 272 -21.26 17.93 -20.48
N ASN A 273 -20.15 17.27 -20.18
CA ASN A 273 -18.79 17.73 -20.47
C ASN A 273 -18.09 16.69 -21.35
N GLY A 274 -18.52 16.62 -22.61
CA GLY A 274 -17.98 15.68 -23.60
C GLY A 274 -17.25 16.39 -24.73
N ARG A 275 -16.46 15.64 -25.48
CA ARG A 275 -15.85 16.07 -26.74
C ARG A 275 -16.61 15.52 -27.95
N PRO A 276 -16.56 16.18 -29.11
CA PRO A 276 -17.14 15.63 -30.34
C PRO A 276 -16.55 14.26 -30.72
N PRO A 277 -17.38 13.31 -31.22
CA PRO A 277 -16.87 12.11 -31.87
C PRO A 277 -15.92 12.44 -33.02
N GLY A 278 -14.88 11.62 -33.23
CA GLY A 278 -13.88 11.86 -34.29
C GLY A 278 -12.78 12.87 -33.92
N ALA A 279 -12.90 13.62 -32.81
CA ALA A 279 -11.91 14.65 -32.46
C ALA A 279 -10.48 14.13 -32.24
N LEU A 280 -10.31 12.84 -31.93
CA LEU A 280 -9.00 12.20 -31.69
C LEU A 280 -8.61 11.19 -32.78
N THR A 281 -9.18 11.27 -33.98
CA THR A 281 -8.79 10.37 -35.08
C THR A 281 -7.60 10.89 -35.88
N VAL A 282 -7.12 12.09 -35.55
CA VAL A 282 -5.94 12.66 -36.19
C VAL A 282 -4.70 11.90 -35.74
N PRO A 283 -3.79 11.51 -36.66
CA PRO A 283 -2.51 10.91 -36.32
C PRO A 283 -1.71 11.77 -35.34
N ARG A 284 -0.89 11.11 -34.53
CA ARG A 284 0.06 11.83 -33.67
C ARG A 284 1.26 12.24 -34.49
N ASP A 285 1.74 13.46 -34.23
CA ASP A 285 2.99 13.92 -34.78
C ASP A 285 4.16 13.04 -34.31
N LEU A 286 5.14 12.85 -35.18
CA LEU A 286 6.36 12.14 -34.84
C LEU A 286 7.18 12.94 -33.84
N LEU A 287 7.88 12.23 -32.94
CA LEU A 287 8.79 12.85 -31.99
C LEU A 287 9.98 13.49 -32.72
N ASP A 288 10.13 14.79 -32.58
CA ASP A 288 11.27 15.53 -33.11
C ASP A 288 12.37 15.70 -32.04
N ALA A 289 13.55 16.13 -32.48
CA ALA A 289 14.70 16.28 -31.58
C ALA A 289 14.44 17.35 -30.49
N SER A 290 13.65 18.38 -30.79
CA SER A 290 13.33 19.43 -29.82
C SER A 290 12.44 18.91 -28.68
N THR A 291 11.41 18.12 -29.01
CA THR A 291 10.54 17.47 -28.02
C THR A 291 11.33 16.52 -27.12
N VAL A 292 12.27 15.75 -27.68
CA VAL A 292 13.12 14.85 -26.88
C VAL A 292 14.08 15.64 -25.98
N ALA A 293 14.69 16.72 -26.48
CA ALA A 293 15.55 17.58 -25.67
C ALA A 293 14.78 18.22 -24.51
N GLU A 294 13.55 18.66 -24.75
CA GLU A 294 12.68 19.21 -23.71
C GLU A 294 12.23 18.13 -22.72
N ALA A 295 11.94 16.91 -23.19
CA ALA A 295 11.64 15.77 -22.32
C ALA A 295 12.80 15.41 -21.38
N VAL A 296 14.05 15.65 -21.80
CA VAL A 296 15.25 15.54 -20.94
C VAL A 296 15.34 16.71 -19.95
N SER A 297 15.05 17.93 -20.40
CA SER A 297 15.05 19.13 -19.53
C SER A 297 14.08 18.99 -18.35
N VAL A 298 12.85 18.54 -18.59
CA VAL A 298 11.79 18.43 -17.57
C VAL A 298 12.01 17.32 -16.53
N ILE A 299 13.00 16.44 -16.71
CA ILE A 299 13.35 15.39 -15.73
C ILE A 299 14.67 15.66 -14.98
N SER A 300 15.26 16.83 -15.20
CA SER A 300 16.45 17.29 -14.47
C SER A 300 16.19 17.37 -12.96
N CYS A 301 17.26 17.23 -12.16
CA CYS A 301 17.12 17.12 -10.70
C CYS A 301 16.68 18.42 -10.01
N TRP A 302 16.84 19.57 -10.67
CA TRP A 302 16.44 20.89 -10.17
C TRP A 302 15.11 21.38 -10.75
N TYR A 303 14.48 20.65 -11.69
CA TYR A 303 13.26 21.12 -12.35
C TYR A 303 12.13 21.43 -11.36
N GLU A 304 12.08 20.66 -10.27
CA GLU A 304 11.04 20.75 -9.25
C GLU A 304 11.29 21.90 -8.25
N ASP A 305 12.47 22.55 -8.30
CA ASP A 305 12.84 23.61 -7.37
C ASP A 305 11.90 24.81 -7.50
N LYS A 306 11.34 25.24 -6.37
CA LYS A 306 10.37 26.35 -6.29
C LYS A 306 9.08 26.12 -7.10
N THR A 307 8.80 24.87 -7.49
CA THR A 307 7.54 24.48 -8.13
C THR A 307 6.56 23.89 -7.11
N GLU A 308 5.33 23.59 -7.54
CA GLU A 308 4.34 22.90 -6.70
C GLU A 308 4.31 21.37 -6.92
N TRP A 309 5.28 20.81 -7.68
CA TRP A 309 5.43 19.37 -7.88
C TRP A 309 5.68 18.64 -6.55
N GLY A 310 5.00 17.51 -6.36
CA GLY A 310 5.05 16.73 -5.12
C GLY A 310 4.29 17.35 -3.94
N HIS A 311 4.12 18.67 -3.93
CA HIS A 311 3.39 19.37 -2.88
C HIS A 311 1.91 19.56 -3.20
N ARG A 312 1.55 19.84 -4.46
CA ARG A 312 0.14 19.98 -4.89
C ARG A 312 -0.15 19.26 -6.20
N VAL A 313 0.87 19.11 -7.05
CA VAL A 313 0.84 18.52 -8.39
C VAL A 313 1.53 17.16 -8.37
N GLY A 314 0.93 16.16 -9.01
CA GLY A 314 1.45 14.81 -9.13
C GLY A 314 1.25 13.96 -7.87
N TRP A 315 2.09 12.93 -7.73
CA TRP A 315 2.20 12.11 -6.52
C TRP A 315 2.83 12.90 -5.38
N ILE A 316 2.27 12.73 -4.18
CA ILE A 316 2.59 13.58 -3.03
C ILE A 316 3.90 13.14 -2.35
N TYR A 317 4.78 14.10 -2.06
CA TYR A 317 6.06 13.86 -1.39
C TYR A 317 5.95 13.86 0.15
N GLY A 318 7.00 13.37 0.80
CA GLY A 318 7.16 13.46 2.26
C GLY A 318 6.34 12.46 3.08
N SER A 319 5.73 11.44 2.45
CA SER A 319 5.06 10.33 3.14
C SER A 319 5.57 8.99 2.62
N VAL A 320 5.71 8.00 3.50
CA VAL A 320 6.06 6.61 3.12
C VAL A 320 4.92 5.92 2.34
N THR A 321 3.69 6.41 2.50
CA THR A 321 2.48 5.94 1.82
C THR A 321 1.96 7.04 0.90
N GLU A 322 2.75 7.40 -0.12
CA GLU A 322 2.39 8.46 -1.08
C GLU A 322 1.10 8.12 -1.84
N ASP A 323 0.82 6.83 -1.99
CA ASP A 323 -0.35 6.29 -2.67
C ASP A 323 -1.66 6.73 -2.01
N VAL A 324 -1.86 6.37 -0.74
CA VAL A 324 -3.08 6.71 0.00
C VAL A 324 -3.27 8.23 0.08
N VAL A 325 -2.18 8.98 0.28
CA VAL A 325 -2.20 10.45 0.35
C VAL A 325 -2.61 11.08 -0.99
N THR A 326 -2.08 10.56 -2.11
CA THR A 326 -2.41 11.05 -3.45
C THR A 326 -3.90 10.82 -3.72
N GLY A 327 -4.41 9.62 -3.45
CA GLY A 327 -5.85 9.31 -3.58
C GLY A 327 -6.73 10.19 -2.67
N TYR A 328 -6.34 10.34 -1.40
CA TYR A 328 -7.03 11.21 -0.43
C TYR A 328 -7.15 12.64 -0.95
N ARG A 329 -6.08 13.23 -1.50
CA ARG A 329 -6.12 14.60 -2.02
C ARG A 329 -7.02 14.74 -3.23
N MET A 330 -7.06 13.75 -4.11
CA MET A 330 -7.99 13.75 -5.24
C MET A 330 -9.45 13.73 -4.76
N HIS A 331 -9.79 12.83 -3.83
CA HIS A 331 -11.14 12.79 -3.23
C HIS A 331 -11.47 14.06 -2.44
N ASN A 332 -10.51 14.64 -1.75
CA ASN A 332 -10.69 15.86 -0.98
C ASN A 332 -11.00 17.08 -1.88
N ARG A 333 -10.54 17.05 -3.14
CA ARG A 333 -10.91 18.03 -4.19
C ARG A 333 -12.29 17.77 -4.78
N GLY A 334 -12.85 16.57 -4.58
CA GLY A 334 -14.18 16.17 -5.04
C GLY A 334 -14.17 15.17 -6.20
N TRP A 335 -13.00 14.69 -6.63
CA TRP A 335 -12.93 13.60 -7.61
C TRP A 335 -13.53 12.32 -7.03
N LYS A 336 -14.10 11.49 -7.90
CA LYS A 336 -14.51 10.14 -7.57
C LYS A 336 -13.48 9.14 -8.08
N SER A 337 -13.43 7.97 -7.48
CA SER A 337 -12.77 6.80 -8.07
C SER A 337 -13.75 5.68 -8.29
N VAL A 338 -13.34 4.67 -9.04
CA VAL A 338 -14.12 3.45 -9.28
C VAL A 338 -13.27 2.24 -8.97
N TYR A 339 -13.88 1.22 -8.37
CA TYR A 339 -13.25 -0.09 -8.15
C TYR A 339 -13.67 -1.08 -9.24
N CYS A 340 -12.77 -1.37 -10.18
CA CYS A 340 -13.07 -2.21 -11.32
C CYS A 340 -12.72 -3.68 -11.04
N VAL A 341 -13.71 -4.44 -10.56
CA VAL A 341 -13.59 -5.90 -10.41
C VAL A 341 -13.94 -6.58 -11.73
N THR A 342 -12.96 -7.26 -12.31
CA THR A 342 -13.03 -7.88 -13.63
C THR A 342 -13.27 -9.38 -13.50
N LYS A 343 -13.90 -10.02 -14.50
CA LYS A 343 -14.20 -11.47 -14.43
C LYS A 343 -12.93 -12.32 -14.37
N ARG A 344 -11.90 -11.92 -15.13
CA ARG A 344 -10.53 -12.42 -15.02
C ARG A 344 -9.69 -11.33 -14.39
N ASP A 345 -8.77 -11.69 -13.52
CA ASP A 345 -7.89 -10.73 -12.85
C ASP A 345 -7.24 -9.81 -13.90
N ALA A 346 -7.34 -8.50 -13.70
CA ALA A 346 -6.73 -7.55 -14.61
C ALA A 346 -5.19 -7.57 -14.51
N PHE A 347 -4.71 -7.61 -13.27
CA PHE A 347 -3.30 -7.56 -12.92
C PHE A 347 -2.99 -8.64 -11.89
N ARG A 348 -1.80 -9.24 -12.02
CA ARG A 348 -1.27 -10.18 -11.03
C ARG A 348 0.15 -9.76 -10.65
N GLY A 349 0.55 -10.04 -9.42
CA GLY A 349 1.89 -9.78 -8.95
C GLY A 349 2.44 -10.86 -8.04
N THR A 350 3.66 -10.65 -7.57
CA THR A 350 4.33 -11.58 -6.64
C THR A 350 4.26 -11.05 -5.21
N ALA A 351 3.83 -11.90 -4.27
CA ALA A 351 3.73 -11.54 -2.85
C ALA A 351 5.02 -11.91 -2.07
N PRO A 352 5.32 -11.22 -0.95
CA PRO A 352 6.34 -11.69 -0.02
C PRO A 352 5.93 -13.03 0.58
N ILE A 353 6.81 -14.03 0.50
CA ILE A 353 6.46 -15.40 0.92
C ILE A 353 6.77 -15.61 2.41
N ASN A 354 7.81 -14.99 2.97
CA ASN A 354 8.22 -15.22 4.37
C ASN A 354 7.61 -14.25 5.39
N LEU A 355 7.59 -14.67 6.66
CA LEU A 355 7.02 -13.90 7.78
C LEU A 355 7.74 -12.57 8.00
N THR A 356 9.07 -12.55 7.93
CA THR A 356 9.87 -11.37 8.26
C THR A 356 9.60 -10.23 7.27
N ASP A 357 9.64 -10.51 5.98
CA ASP A 357 9.39 -9.53 4.93
C ASP A 357 7.95 -9.02 4.98
N ARG A 358 7.00 -9.91 5.29
CA ARG A 358 5.60 -9.54 5.49
C ARG A 358 5.41 -8.62 6.70
N LEU A 359 6.07 -8.86 7.83
CA LEU A 359 6.03 -7.96 8.99
C LEU A 359 6.65 -6.58 8.68
N HIS A 360 7.77 -6.54 7.96
CA HIS A 360 8.37 -5.28 7.53
C HIS A 360 7.49 -4.53 6.51
N GLN A 361 6.76 -5.24 5.65
CA GLN A 361 5.79 -4.62 4.76
C GLN A 361 4.65 -3.96 5.54
N VAL A 362 4.05 -4.67 6.50
CA VAL A 362 2.98 -4.11 7.34
C VAL A 362 3.48 -2.95 8.22
N LEU A 363 4.73 -3.02 8.70
CA LEU A 363 5.36 -1.91 9.43
C LEU A 363 5.36 -0.64 8.57
N ARG A 364 5.74 -0.72 7.29
CA ARG A 364 5.76 0.45 6.39
C ARG A 364 4.38 1.07 6.21
N TRP A 365 3.37 0.23 6.02
CA TRP A 365 1.99 0.68 5.87
C TRP A 365 1.49 1.36 7.15
N ALA A 366 1.76 0.77 8.31
CA ALA A 366 1.39 1.34 9.60
C ALA A 366 2.13 2.66 9.87
N THR A 367 3.43 2.73 9.58
CA THR A 367 4.22 3.96 9.74
C THR A 367 3.69 5.07 8.85
N GLY A 368 3.43 4.79 7.57
CA GLY A 368 2.84 5.78 6.67
C GLY A 368 1.46 6.25 7.13
N SER A 369 0.63 5.34 7.66
CA SER A 369 -0.68 5.68 8.22
C SER A 369 -0.59 6.60 9.45
N VAL A 370 0.36 6.33 10.35
CA VAL A 370 0.64 7.20 11.51
C VAL A 370 1.16 8.57 11.06
N GLU A 371 2.03 8.62 10.04
CA GLU A 371 2.50 9.88 9.44
C GLU A 371 1.33 10.69 8.85
N ILE A 372 0.41 10.03 8.13
CA ILE A 372 -0.79 10.66 7.58
C ILE A 372 -1.60 11.29 8.71
N PHE A 373 -1.82 10.55 9.80
CA PHE A 373 -2.59 11.01 10.95
C PHE A 373 -2.01 12.29 11.58
N PHE A 374 -0.69 12.39 11.72
CA PHE A 374 -0.03 13.58 12.26
C PHE A 374 0.24 14.68 11.21
N SER A 375 -0.01 14.43 9.94
CA SER A 375 0.19 15.39 8.85
C SER A 375 -1.01 16.32 8.61
N ARG A 376 -0.82 17.35 7.77
CA ARG A 376 -1.92 18.19 7.24
C ARG A 376 -2.94 17.41 6.38
N ASN A 377 -2.61 16.18 5.98
CA ASN A 377 -3.49 15.32 5.19
C ASN A 377 -4.41 14.45 6.07
N ASN A 378 -4.53 14.74 7.37
CA ASN A 378 -5.48 14.06 8.24
C ASN A 378 -6.93 14.28 7.76
N ALA A 379 -7.71 13.19 7.67
CA ALA A 379 -9.10 13.20 7.24
C ALA A 379 -10.03 14.07 8.11
N LEU A 380 -9.69 14.34 9.37
CA LEU A 380 -10.42 15.30 10.21
C LEU A 380 -10.45 16.71 9.61
N LEU A 381 -9.40 17.08 8.88
CA LEU A 381 -9.24 18.37 8.21
C LEU A 381 -9.78 18.35 6.77
N ALA A 382 -10.45 17.28 6.35
CA ALA A 382 -10.99 17.17 5.00
C ALA A 382 -12.04 18.25 4.70
N SER A 383 -12.07 18.68 3.44
CA SER A 383 -13.00 19.66 2.91
C SER A 383 -14.43 19.14 2.92
N ARG A 384 -15.40 20.06 2.77
CA ARG A 384 -16.83 19.71 2.65
C ARG A 384 -17.17 18.95 1.36
N ARG A 385 -16.25 18.87 0.40
CA ARG A 385 -16.46 18.14 -0.86
C ARG A 385 -16.30 16.62 -0.68
N MET A 386 -15.60 16.19 0.36
CA MET A 386 -15.52 14.77 0.73
C MET A 386 -16.76 14.36 1.52
N LYS A 387 -17.45 13.29 1.07
CA LYS A 387 -18.60 12.73 1.78
C LYS A 387 -18.22 12.33 3.21
N PHE A 388 -19.15 12.48 4.14
CA PHE A 388 -18.92 12.17 5.56
C PHE A 388 -18.44 10.73 5.80
N LEU A 389 -19.09 9.73 5.19
CA LEU A 389 -18.66 8.33 5.32
C LEU A 389 -17.29 8.07 4.68
N GLN A 390 -16.97 8.73 3.55
CA GLN A 390 -15.63 8.64 2.94
C GLN A 390 -14.57 9.24 3.86
N ARG A 391 -14.91 10.33 4.55
CA ARG A 391 -14.03 10.95 5.55
C ARG A 391 -13.76 10.01 6.72
N ILE A 392 -14.78 9.32 7.22
CA ILE A 392 -14.62 8.30 8.26
C ILE A 392 -13.74 7.15 7.76
N ALA A 393 -13.92 6.70 6.51
CA ALA A 393 -13.09 5.65 5.94
C ALA A 393 -11.60 6.05 5.89
N TYR A 394 -11.27 7.25 5.41
CA TYR A 394 -9.89 7.75 5.43
C TYR A 394 -9.36 7.97 6.85
N LEU A 395 -10.22 8.39 7.78
CA LEU A 395 -9.84 8.50 9.18
C LEU A 395 -9.48 7.14 9.77
N ASN A 396 -10.24 6.10 9.45
CA ASN A 396 -9.95 4.73 9.86
C ASN A 396 -8.58 4.26 9.33
N VAL A 397 -8.23 4.61 8.09
CA VAL A 397 -6.90 4.32 7.52
C VAL A 397 -5.78 5.02 8.31
N GLY A 398 -5.99 6.24 8.83
CA GLY A 398 -5.00 6.90 9.68
C GLY A 398 -4.94 6.36 11.12
N ILE A 399 -6.07 5.89 11.66
CA ILE A 399 -6.20 5.53 13.09
C ILE A 399 -5.94 4.04 13.36
N TYR A 400 -6.11 3.15 12.39
CA TYR A 400 -6.04 1.71 12.65
C TYR A 400 -4.76 1.25 13.39
N PRO A 401 -3.55 1.81 13.16
CA PRO A 401 -2.36 1.34 13.88
C PRO A 401 -2.46 1.60 15.39
N PHE A 402 -3.12 2.68 15.82
CA PHE A 402 -3.25 3.05 17.23
C PHE A 402 -4.09 2.04 18.04
N THR A 403 -4.89 1.22 17.37
CA THR A 403 -5.61 0.11 18.03
C THR A 403 -4.67 -0.90 18.66
N SER A 404 -3.40 -0.97 18.22
CA SER A 404 -2.36 -1.85 18.77
C SER A 404 -2.13 -1.65 20.27
N ILE A 405 -2.20 -0.40 20.76
CA ILE A 405 -1.96 -0.07 22.17
C ILE A 405 -2.98 -0.80 23.05
N PHE A 406 -4.26 -0.73 22.67
CA PHE A 406 -5.34 -1.40 23.40
C PHE A 406 -5.29 -2.91 23.19
N LEU A 407 -4.94 -3.37 21.99
CA LEU A 407 -4.86 -4.78 21.66
C LEU A 407 -3.79 -5.51 22.47
N ILE A 408 -2.64 -4.88 22.72
CA ILE A 408 -1.59 -5.47 23.56
C ILE A 408 -2.06 -5.67 24.99
N VAL A 409 -2.71 -4.64 25.57
CA VAL A 409 -3.30 -4.76 26.90
C VAL A 409 -4.31 -5.91 26.91
N TYR A 410 -5.19 -5.96 25.92
CA TYR A 410 -6.19 -7.03 25.78
C TYR A 410 -5.56 -8.42 25.73
N CYS A 411 -4.46 -8.62 24.99
CA CYS A 411 -3.77 -9.91 24.91
C CYS A 411 -3.08 -10.35 26.20
N PHE A 412 -2.76 -9.42 27.12
CA PHE A 412 -2.19 -9.72 28.44
C PHE A 412 -3.24 -9.91 29.54
N LEU A 413 -4.45 -9.37 29.39
CA LEU A 413 -5.53 -9.49 30.39
C LEU A 413 -5.85 -10.94 30.81
N PRO A 414 -5.95 -11.93 29.90
CA PRO A 414 -6.22 -13.32 30.27
C PRO A 414 -5.13 -13.91 31.16
N ALA A 415 -3.87 -13.66 30.81
CA ALA A 415 -2.73 -14.12 31.60
C ALA A 415 -2.70 -13.47 32.98
N LEU A 416 -2.94 -12.15 33.07
CA LEU A 416 -3.04 -11.44 34.35
C LEU A 416 -4.16 -11.99 35.23
N SER A 417 -5.31 -12.35 34.65
CA SER A 417 -6.40 -13.00 35.36
C SER A 417 -5.98 -14.37 35.93
N LEU A 418 -5.25 -15.15 35.14
CA LEU A 418 -4.74 -16.45 35.57
C LEU A 418 -3.67 -16.30 36.67
N PHE A 419 -2.74 -15.35 36.58
CA PHE A 419 -1.73 -15.09 37.61
C PHE A 419 -2.35 -14.57 38.91
N SER A 420 -3.19 -13.54 38.84
CA SER A 420 -3.78 -12.89 40.02
C SER A 420 -4.86 -13.72 40.71
N GLY A 421 -5.54 -14.60 39.96
CA GLY A 421 -6.71 -15.34 40.46
C GLY A 421 -7.97 -14.49 40.56
N GLN A 422 -7.87 -13.22 40.15
CA GLN A 422 -9.02 -12.36 39.95
C GLN A 422 -9.58 -12.59 38.56
N PHE A 423 -10.86 -12.94 38.49
CA PHE A 423 -11.54 -13.06 37.20
C PHE A 423 -11.84 -11.67 36.64
N ILE A 424 -11.73 -11.50 35.32
CA ILE A 424 -11.93 -10.22 34.62
C ILE A 424 -13.29 -9.60 34.97
N VAL A 425 -14.29 -10.46 35.21
CA VAL A 425 -15.65 -10.05 35.57
C VAL A 425 -15.94 -10.44 37.02
N LYS A 426 -16.53 -9.52 37.78
CA LYS A 426 -16.81 -9.72 39.21
C LYS A 426 -17.80 -10.87 39.48
N THR A 427 -18.83 -11.01 38.65
CA THR A 427 -19.87 -12.06 38.79
C THR A 427 -20.40 -12.51 37.44
N LEU A 428 -20.51 -13.83 37.23
CA LEU A 428 -21.21 -14.44 36.10
C LEU A 428 -22.71 -14.54 36.43
N ASN A 429 -23.42 -13.42 36.37
CA ASN A 429 -24.88 -13.43 36.53
C ASN A 429 -25.58 -13.77 35.19
N VAL A 430 -26.84 -14.17 35.27
CA VAL A 430 -27.66 -14.53 34.09
C VAL A 430 -27.71 -13.37 33.09
N THR A 431 -27.82 -12.13 33.58
CA THR A 431 -27.83 -10.92 32.74
C THR A 431 -26.56 -10.76 31.92
N PHE A 432 -25.38 -10.92 32.53
CA PHE A 432 -24.08 -10.84 31.84
C PHE A 432 -23.94 -11.96 30.80
N LEU A 433 -24.31 -13.20 31.16
CA LEU A 433 -24.27 -14.33 30.23
C LEU A 433 -25.22 -14.12 29.05
N THR A 434 -26.39 -13.53 29.30
CA THR A 434 -27.36 -13.19 28.24
C THR A 434 -26.79 -12.11 27.30
N TYR A 435 -26.19 -11.05 27.84
CA TYR A 435 -25.54 -10.02 27.01
C TYR A 435 -24.37 -10.58 26.21
N LEU A 436 -23.52 -11.40 26.83
CA LEU A 436 -22.40 -12.05 26.17
C LEU A 436 -22.90 -12.95 25.02
N LEU A 437 -23.96 -13.73 25.25
CA LEU A 437 -24.58 -14.56 24.23
C LEU A 437 -25.15 -13.72 23.08
N VAL A 438 -25.93 -12.67 23.38
CA VAL A 438 -26.51 -11.78 22.37
C VAL A 438 -25.43 -11.12 21.52
N ILE A 439 -24.36 -10.59 22.14
CA ILE A 439 -23.25 -9.98 21.43
C ILE A 439 -22.53 -11.01 20.56
N THR A 440 -22.25 -12.21 21.09
CA THR A 440 -21.57 -13.27 20.34
C THR A 440 -22.39 -13.70 19.13
N LEU A 441 -23.70 -13.96 19.31
CA LEU A 441 -24.59 -14.31 18.21
C LEU A 441 -24.66 -13.20 17.16
N THR A 442 -24.73 -11.94 17.60
CA THR A 442 -24.75 -10.78 16.69
C THR A 442 -23.47 -10.69 15.86
N LEU A 443 -22.29 -10.82 16.50
CA LEU A 443 -21.01 -10.78 15.80
C LEU A 443 -20.86 -11.97 14.82
N CYS A 444 -21.27 -13.17 15.22
CA CYS A 444 -21.27 -14.32 14.33
C CYS A 444 -22.20 -14.12 13.12
N LEU A 445 -23.40 -13.57 13.32
CA LEU A 445 -24.34 -13.27 12.24
C LEU A 445 -23.79 -12.20 11.29
N LEU A 446 -23.12 -11.18 11.82
CA LEU A 446 -22.45 -10.15 11.01
C LEU A 446 -21.31 -10.73 10.17
N ALA A 447 -20.46 -11.58 10.76
CA ALA A 447 -19.39 -12.25 10.02
C ALA A 447 -19.96 -13.17 8.92
N VAL A 448 -21.01 -13.94 9.21
CA VAL A 448 -21.68 -14.79 8.21
C VAL A 448 -22.29 -13.94 7.10
N LEU A 449 -22.92 -12.81 7.43
CA LEU A 449 -23.44 -11.88 6.45
C LEU A 449 -22.31 -11.36 5.54
N GLU A 450 -21.21 -10.90 6.15
CA GLU A 450 -20.04 -10.36 5.46
C GLU A 450 -19.43 -11.34 4.47
N ILE A 451 -19.20 -12.57 4.92
CA ILE A 451 -18.66 -13.67 4.10
C ILE A 451 -19.63 -13.98 2.95
N LYS A 452 -20.93 -14.07 3.23
CA LYS A 452 -21.94 -14.46 2.24
C LYS A 452 -22.09 -13.46 1.10
N TRP A 453 -22.09 -12.15 1.38
CA TRP A 453 -22.27 -11.16 0.32
C TRP A 453 -20.98 -10.91 -0.47
N SER A 454 -19.82 -10.99 0.17
CA SER A 454 -18.53 -10.75 -0.47
C SER A 454 -18.04 -11.95 -1.29
N GLY A 455 -18.46 -13.16 -0.92
CA GLY A 455 -18.09 -14.40 -1.59
C GLY A 455 -16.71 -14.93 -1.20
N ILE A 456 -16.12 -14.43 -0.11
CA ILE A 456 -14.87 -14.95 0.46
C ILE A 456 -15.15 -16.24 1.25
N SER A 457 -14.11 -17.04 1.50
CA SER A 457 -14.21 -18.20 2.38
C SER A 457 -14.09 -17.82 3.86
N LEU A 458 -14.66 -18.64 4.75
CA LEU A 458 -14.51 -18.46 6.20
C LEU A 458 -13.04 -18.56 6.64
N GLU A 459 -12.25 -19.41 5.98
CA GLU A 459 -10.83 -19.56 6.29
C GLU A 459 -10.06 -18.27 5.98
N GLU A 460 -10.30 -17.63 4.83
CA GLU A 460 -9.67 -16.35 4.49
C GLU A 460 -10.04 -15.25 5.47
N TRP A 461 -11.32 -15.17 5.86
CA TRP A 461 -11.79 -14.21 6.86
C TRP A 461 -11.09 -14.43 8.21
N TRP A 462 -11.06 -15.66 8.70
CA TRP A 462 -10.39 -16.00 9.96
C TRP A 462 -8.88 -15.74 9.90
N ARG A 463 -8.23 -16.11 8.80
CA ARG A 463 -6.79 -15.89 8.59
C ARG A 463 -6.44 -14.40 8.59
N ASN A 464 -7.32 -13.56 8.02
CA ASN A 464 -7.19 -12.11 8.09
C ASN A 464 -7.24 -11.59 9.53
N GLU A 465 -8.19 -12.07 10.36
CA GLU A 465 -8.28 -11.69 11.78
C GLU A 465 -7.05 -12.12 12.59
N GLN A 466 -6.54 -13.34 12.35
CA GLN A 466 -5.30 -13.82 12.96
C GLN A 466 -4.13 -12.89 12.60
N PHE A 467 -4.00 -12.55 11.31
CA PHE A 467 -2.92 -11.70 10.85
C PHE A 467 -3.07 -10.24 11.30
N TRP A 468 -4.30 -9.73 11.44
CA TRP A 468 -4.58 -8.43 12.06
C TRP A 468 -4.06 -8.38 13.51
N LEU A 469 -4.28 -9.44 14.30
CA LEU A 469 -3.76 -9.52 15.66
C LEU A 469 -2.22 -9.63 15.70
N ILE A 470 -1.62 -10.39 14.78
CA ILE A 470 -0.16 -10.49 14.65
C ILE A 470 0.44 -9.13 14.30
N GLY A 471 -0.10 -8.43 13.28
CA GLY A 471 0.34 -7.09 12.90
C GLY A 471 0.12 -6.07 14.00
N GLY A 472 -1.01 -6.14 14.70
CA GLY A 472 -1.37 -5.30 15.85
C GLY A 472 -0.38 -5.44 17.01
N THR A 473 -0.06 -6.67 17.41
CA THR A 473 0.89 -6.93 18.51
C THR A 473 2.34 -6.68 18.13
N SER A 474 2.69 -6.55 16.85
CA SER A 474 4.06 -6.36 16.37
C SER A 474 4.26 -5.02 15.63
N ALA A 475 4.07 -5.03 14.31
CA ALA A 475 4.37 -3.93 13.39
C ALA A 475 3.61 -2.65 13.70
N HIS A 476 2.31 -2.74 14.02
CA HIS A 476 1.49 -1.56 14.32
C HIS A 476 1.95 -0.87 15.60
N LEU A 477 2.27 -1.63 16.66
CA LEU A 477 2.81 -1.05 17.89
C LEU A 477 4.13 -0.33 17.61
N ALA A 478 5.06 -0.98 16.90
CA ALA A 478 6.35 -0.39 16.56
C ALA A 478 6.18 0.91 15.76
N ALA A 479 5.29 0.92 14.76
CA ALA A 479 4.98 2.11 13.97
C ALA A 479 4.41 3.26 14.81
N VAL A 480 3.48 2.97 15.73
CA VAL A 480 2.89 3.99 16.61
C VAL A 480 3.94 4.58 17.56
N LEU A 481 4.77 3.74 18.18
CA LEU A 481 5.86 4.20 19.04
C LEU A 481 6.85 5.06 18.26
N GLN A 482 7.26 4.61 17.06
CA GLN A 482 8.13 5.37 16.16
C GLN A 482 7.52 6.72 15.74
N GLY A 483 6.25 6.72 15.35
CA GLY A 483 5.55 7.94 14.96
C GLY A 483 5.39 8.94 16.10
N LEU A 484 5.07 8.48 17.30
CA LEU A 484 5.02 9.32 18.50
C LEU A 484 6.39 9.91 18.84
N LEU A 485 7.46 9.10 18.77
CA LEU A 485 8.83 9.59 18.96
C LEU A 485 9.21 10.61 17.90
N LYS A 486 8.84 10.41 16.63
CA LYS A 486 9.08 11.37 15.55
C LYS A 486 8.38 12.71 15.83
N VAL A 487 7.13 12.68 16.28
CA VAL A 487 6.34 13.90 16.58
C VAL A 487 6.88 14.63 17.82
N VAL A 488 7.30 13.91 18.86
CA VAL A 488 7.78 14.51 20.12
C VAL A 488 9.24 14.96 20.02
N ALA A 489 10.10 14.19 19.35
CA ALA A 489 11.56 14.41 19.32
C ALA A 489 12.09 14.97 17.99
N GLY A 490 11.27 15.07 16.93
CA GLY A 490 11.68 15.62 15.63
C GLY A 490 12.69 14.77 14.86
N ILE A 491 12.93 13.52 15.28
CA ILE A 491 13.94 12.63 14.67
C ILE A 491 13.38 12.04 13.36
N GLU A 492 14.04 12.35 12.23
CA GLU A 492 13.76 11.69 10.96
C GLU A 492 14.24 10.24 10.99
N ILE A 493 13.31 9.29 10.79
CA ILE A 493 13.64 7.87 10.77
C ILE A 493 14.04 7.50 9.34
N SER A 494 15.32 7.17 9.15
CA SER A 494 15.80 6.65 7.87
C SER A 494 15.28 5.23 7.66
N PHE A 495 14.66 5.02 6.50
CA PHE A 495 14.02 3.77 6.16
C PHE A 495 14.98 2.86 5.38
N THR A 496 15.20 1.63 5.85
CA THR A 496 15.93 0.58 5.14
C THR A 496 14.99 -0.18 4.21
N LEU A 497 15.26 -0.14 2.90
CA LEU A 497 14.57 -0.97 1.92
C LEU A 497 14.76 -2.46 2.28
N THR A 498 13.66 -3.22 2.29
CA THR A 498 13.73 -4.68 2.38
C THR A 498 14.39 -5.20 1.09
N SER A 499 15.57 -5.82 1.21
CA SER A 499 16.15 -6.54 0.09
C SER A 499 15.32 -7.79 -0.18
N LYS A 500 14.77 -7.92 -1.39
CA LYS A 500 14.25 -9.19 -1.89
C LYS A 500 15.47 -10.09 -2.09
N SER A 501 15.76 -10.97 -1.14
CA SER A 501 16.73 -12.05 -1.33
C SER A 501 15.94 -13.25 -1.85
N GLY A 502 16.00 -13.50 -3.15
CA GLY A 502 15.61 -14.81 -3.69
C GLY A 502 16.67 -15.83 -3.27
N GLY A 503 16.27 -16.85 -2.53
CA GLY A 503 17.09 -18.05 -2.39
C GLY A 503 16.92 -18.87 -3.66
N ASP A 504 17.97 -18.98 -4.47
CA ASP A 504 18.02 -19.89 -5.62
C ASP A 504 18.15 -21.34 -5.13
N ASP A 505 17.09 -21.90 -4.54
CA ASP A 505 16.96 -23.35 -4.31
C ASP A 505 15.91 -23.88 -5.30
N VAL A 506 16.38 -24.48 -6.39
CA VAL A 506 15.61 -24.90 -7.58
C VAL A 506 14.61 -26.05 -7.32
N ASP A 507 14.64 -26.66 -6.12
CA ASP A 507 13.91 -27.90 -5.81
C ASP A 507 12.64 -27.73 -4.94
N ASP A 508 12.32 -26.54 -4.39
CA ASP A 508 11.08 -26.29 -3.62
C ASP A 508 10.57 -24.86 -3.81
N GLU A 509 9.44 -24.69 -4.51
CA GLU A 509 8.77 -23.41 -4.81
C GLU A 509 8.42 -22.58 -3.54
N PHE A 510 8.31 -23.23 -2.37
CA PHE A 510 8.02 -22.57 -1.09
C PHE A 510 9.22 -22.57 -0.13
N ALA A 511 10.46 -22.82 -0.58
CA ALA A 511 11.63 -22.80 0.29
C ALA A 511 11.76 -21.47 1.05
N ASP A 512 11.51 -20.35 0.36
CA ASP A 512 11.57 -19.01 0.92
C ASP A 512 10.52 -18.77 2.02
N LEU A 513 9.35 -19.42 1.98
CA LEU A 513 8.30 -19.33 3.02
C LEU A 513 8.83 -19.65 4.42
N TYR A 514 9.77 -20.60 4.49
CA TYR A 514 10.31 -21.13 5.73
C TYR A 514 11.51 -20.34 6.27
N ILE A 515 12.00 -19.36 5.53
CA ILE A 515 13.12 -18.54 5.95
C ILE A 515 12.65 -17.55 7.02
N VAL A 516 13.16 -17.71 8.24
CA VAL A 516 12.90 -16.78 9.34
C VAL A 516 14.16 -15.97 9.60
N LYS A 517 14.10 -14.68 9.25
CA LYS A 517 15.12 -13.71 9.65
C LYS A 517 14.66 -13.04 10.95
N TRP A 518 15.47 -13.11 12.00
CA TRP A 518 15.11 -12.51 13.29
C TRP A 518 14.92 -11.00 13.16
N THR A 519 13.88 -10.47 13.80
CA THR A 519 13.58 -9.03 13.87
C THR A 519 12.98 -8.70 15.23
N SER A 520 13.25 -7.49 15.74
CA SER A 520 12.72 -7.03 17.03
C SER A 520 11.18 -6.96 17.05
N LEU A 521 10.55 -6.89 15.87
CA LEU A 521 9.08 -6.94 15.71
C LEU A 521 8.48 -8.24 16.25
N MET A 522 9.26 -9.33 16.32
CA MET A 522 8.80 -10.63 16.82
C MET A 522 8.75 -10.69 18.36
N ILE A 523 9.42 -9.78 19.07
CA ILE A 523 9.55 -9.84 20.53
C ILE A 523 8.18 -9.75 21.23
N PRO A 524 7.33 -8.73 20.98
CA PRO A 524 6.06 -8.63 21.69
C PRO A 524 5.11 -9.83 21.51
N PRO A 525 4.84 -10.36 20.29
CA PRO A 525 3.98 -11.53 20.14
C PRO A 525 4.58 -12.79 20.79
N ILE A 526 5.90 -12.99 20.76
CA ILE A 526 6.56 -14.10 21.49
C ILE A 526 6.31 -13.97 22.99
N VAL A 527 6.49 -12.77 23.56
CA VAL A 527 6.26 -12.53 24.98
C VAL A 527 4.80 -12.79 25.35
N ILE A 528 3.84 -12.29 24.56
CA ILE A 528 2.40 -12.53 24.77
C ILE A 528 2.10 -14.03 24.81
N MET A 529 2.65 -14.81 23.86
CA MET A 529 2.45 -16.26 23.83
C MET A 529 3.02 -16.93 25.09
N MET A 530 4.27 -16.62 25.44
CA MET A 530 4.93 -17.21 26.61
C MET A 530 4.18 -16.89 27.91
N VAL A 531 3.79 -15.63 28.10
CA VAL A 531 3.09 -15.18 29.30
C VAL A 531 1.71 -15.83 29.42
N ASN A 532 0.98 -16.01 28.31
CA ASN A 532 -0.29 -16.74 28.32
C ASN A 532 -0.11 -18.24 28.62
N LEU A 533 0.91 -18.90 28.05
CA LEU A 533 1.20 -20.31 28.35
C LEU A 533 1.60 -20.52 29.81
N ILE A 534 2.47 -19.67 30.35
CA ILE A 534 2.86 -19.71 31.77
C ILE A 534 1.65 -19.40 32.65
N GLY A 535 0.82 -18.42 32.27
CA GLY A 535 -0.42 -18.09 32.97
C GLY A 535 -1.36 -19.29 33.08
N ILE A 536 -1.55 -20.05 31.98
CA ILE A 536 -2.34 -21.28 31.99
C ILE A 536 -1.75 -22.31 32.97
N ALA A 537 -0.44 -22.55 32.92
CA ALA A 537 0.22 -23.50 33.81
C ALA A 537 0.08 -23.09 35.30
N VAL A 538 0.28 -21.82 35.62
CA VAL A 538 0.12 -21.28 36.98
C VAL A 538 -1.34 -21.35 37.44
N GLY A 539 -2.29 -20.97 36.59
CA GLY A 539 -3.72 -21.04 36.90
C GLY A 539 -4.17 -22.47 37.18
N PHE A 540 -3.71 -23.42 36.36
CA PHE A 540 -4.00 -24.85 36.53
C PHE A 540 -3.40 -25.39 37.82
N SER A 541 -2.11 -25.15 38.05
CA SER A 541 -1.41 -25.55 39.28
C SER A 541 -2.10 -25.00 40.53
N ARG A 542 -2.37 -23.68 40.57
CA ARG A 542 -3.06 -23.05 41.71
C ARG A 542 -4.43 -23.66 41.98
N THR A 543 -5.18 -24.00 40.93
CA THR A 543 -6.54 -24.56 41.11
C THR A 543 -6.48 -25.99 41.64
N ILE A 544 -5.51 -26.80 41.19
CA ILE A 544 -5.32 -28.17 41.69
C ILE A 544 -4.89 -28.19 43.16
N TYR A 545 -3.99 -27.29 43.55
CA TYR A 545 -3.44 -27.25 44.91
C TYR A 545 -4.25 -26.39 45.89
N SER A 546 -5.33 -25.74 45.46
CA SER A 546 -6.19 -24.96 46.37
C SER A 546 -7.15 -25.85 47.15
N GLU A 547 -7.36 -25.53 48.42
CA GLU A 547 -8.32 -26.23 49.29
C GLU A 547 -9.77 -26.17 48.75
N ILE A 548 -10.14 -25.06 48.09
CA ILE A 548 -11.46 -24.87 47.46
C ILE A 548 -11.25 -24.54 45.97
N PRO A 549 -11.23 -25.55 45.08
CA PRO A 549 -10.90 -25.35 43.68
C PRO A 549 -12.01 -24.60 42.93
N GLN A 550 -11.64 -23.46 42.33
CA GLN A 550 -12.53 -22.59 41.55
C GLN A 550 -12.45 -22.88 40.05
N TRP A 551 -12.91 -24.07 39.65
CA TRP A 551 -12.86 -24.56 38.26
C TRP A 551 -13.49 -23.62 37.22
N SER A 552 -14.57 -22.93 37.57
CA SER A 552 -15.24 -21.99 36.65
C SER A 552 -14.36 -20.81 36.26
N LYS A 553 -13.59 -20.25 37.20
CA LYS A 553 -12.65 -19.16 36.93
C LYS A 553 -11.47 -19.63 36.10
N LEU A 554 -10.97 -20.85 36.39
CA LEU A 554 -9.91 -21.46 35.60
C LEU A 554 -10.37 -21.65 34.15
N LEU A 555 -11.54 -22.25 33.93
CA LEU A 555 -12.08 -22.49 32.59
C LEU A 555 -12.25 -21.20 31.80
N GLY A 556 -12.80 -20.15 32.41
CA GLY A 556 -12.93 -18.84 31.76
C GLY A 556 -11.58 -18.20 31.40
N GLY A 557 -10.62 -18.20 32.34
CA GLY A 557 -9.28 -17.66 32.09
C GLY A 557 -8.51 -18.42 31.02
N VAL A 558 -8.55 -19.75 31.07
CA VAL A 558 -7.92 -20.63 30.07
C VAL A 558 -8.56 -20.44 28.70
N PHE A 559 -9.89 -20.29 28.63
CA PHE A 559 -10.59 -20.02 27.37
C PHE A 559 -10.09 -18.74 26.70
N PHE A 560 -9.98 -17.62 27.43
CA PHE A 560 -9.49 -16.36 26.87
C PHE A 560 -8.00 -16.43 26.50
N SER A 561 -7.16 -17.08 27.30
CA SER A 561 -5.75 -17.28 26.95
C SER A 561 -5.60 -18.18 25.72
N PHE A 562 -6.41 -19.24 25.62
CA PHE A 562 -6.46 -20.09 24.44
C PHE A 562 -6.90 -19.31 23.20
N TRP A 563 -7.90 -18.43 23.32
CA TRP A 563 -8.35 -17.56 22.22
C TRP A 563 -7.22 -16.69 21.67
N VAL A 564 -6.42 -16.07 22.54
CA VAL A 564 -5.24 -15.28 22.14
C VAL A 564 -4.19 -16.17 21.44
N LEU A 565 -3.88 -17.34 22.01
CA LEU A 565 -2.92 -18.27 21.43
C LEU A 565 -3.38 -18.84 20.08
N ALA A 566 -4.69 -19.07 19.90
CA ALA A 566 -5.27 -19.51 18.64
C ALA A 566 -5.11 -18.45 17.54
N HIS A 567 -5.18 -17.16 17.88
CA HIS A 567 -4.90 -16.09 16.92
C HIS A 567 -3.42 -15.98 16.54
N LEU A 568 -2.52 -16.24 17.49
CA LEU A 568 -1.06 -16.22 17.27
C LEU A 568 -0.51 -17.53 16.68
N TYR A 569 -1.36 -18.53 16.43
CA TYR A 569 -0.95 -19.82 15.88
C TYR A 569 -0.21 -19.73 14.53
N PRO A 570 -0.65 -18.92 13.53
CA PRO A 570 0.08 -18.80 12.27
C PRO A 570 1.47 -18.18 12.46
N PHE A 571 1.60 -17.24 13.39
CA PHE A 571 2.88 -16.65 13.78
C PHE A 571 3.81 -17.70 14.41
N ALA A 572 3.28 -18.51 15.34
CA ALA A 572 4.01 -19.63 15.93
C ALA A 572 4.51 -20.62 14.87
N LYS A 573 3.64 -21.02 13.93
CA LYS A 573 4.00 -21.85 12.78
C LYS A 573 5.09 -21.21 11.91
N GLY A 574 5.00 -19.89 11.68
CA GLY A 574 5.99 -19.15 10.92
C GLY A 574 7.37 -19.18 11.58
N LEU A 575 7.43 -19.03 12.91
CA LEU A 575 8.69 -19.14 13.66
C LEU A 575 9.32 -20.54 13.59
N MET A 576 8.52 -21.60 13.52
CA MET A 576 9.00 -22.99 13.56
C MET A 576 9.70 -23.46 12.26
N GLY A 577 9.62 -22.69 11.17
CA GLY A 577 10.32 -22.96 9.90
C GLY A 577 10.04 -24.35 9.30
N ARG A 578 10.96 -24.82 8.44
CA ARG A 578 10.83 -26.07 7.65
C ARG A 578 10.90 -27.36 8.48
N ARG A 579 11.55 -27.32 9.66
CA ARG A 579 11.79 -28.49 10.52
C ARG A 579 10.84 -28.58 11.73
N GLY A 580 9.88 -27.66 11.87
CA GLY A 580 8.99 -27.62 13.02
C GLY A 580 9.69 -27.35 14.36
N ARG A 581 10.95 -26.88 14.34
CA ARG A 581 11.73 -26.59 15.54
C ARG A 581 11.76 -25.09 15.78
N THR A 582 11.37 -24.66 16.98
CA THR A 582 11.48 -23.26 17.40
C THR A 582 12.94 -22.80 17.35
N PRO A 583 13.25 -21.61 16.81
CA PRO A 583 14.62 -21.10 16.73
C PRO A 583 15.25 -21.01 18.11
N THR A 584 16.50 -21.43 18.27
CA THR A 584 17.22 -21.45 19.57
C THR A 584 17.18 -20.08 20.27
N ILE A 585 17.18 -18.99 19.51
CA ILE A 585 17.08 -17.62 20.03
C ILE A 585 15.79 -17.35 20.82
N VAL A 586 14.68 -18.03 20.48
CA VAL A 586 13.42 -17.92 21.23
C VAL A 586 13.59 -18.47 22.65
N PHE A 587 14.28 -19.61 22.80
CA PHE A 587 14.58 -20.18 24.12
C PHE A 587 15.54 -19.31 24.93
N VAL A 588 16.53 -18.69 24.28
CA VAL A 588 17.46 -17.76 24.94
C VAL A 588 16.72 -16.54 25.50
N TRP A 589 15.86 -15.90 24.70
CA TRP A 589 15.06 -14.76 25.16
C TRP A 589 14.01 -15.15 26.21
N ALA A 590 13.37 -16.32 26.06
CA ALA A 590 12.47 -16.86 27.08
C ALA A 590 13.21 -17.10 28.42
N GLY A 591 14.43 -17.63 28.37
CA GLY A 591 15.30 -17.80 29.53
C GLY A 591 15.67 -16.47 30.18
N LEU A 592 16.14 -15.50 29.39
CA LEU A 592 16.46 -14.16 29.89
C LEU A 592 15.25 -13.46 30.50
N LEU A 593 14.09 -13.51 29.86
CA LEU A 593 12.86 -12.91 30.37
C LEU A 593 12.40 -13.60 31.65
N SER A 594 12.43 -14.94 31.69
CA SER A 594 12.11 -15.70 32.90
C SER A 594 13.06 -15.37 34.05
N ILE A 595 14.37 -15.27 33.79
CA ILE A 595 15.36 -14.86 34.80
C ILE A 595 15.04 -13.45 35.30
N THR A 596 14.77 -12.52 34.40
CA THR A 596 14.48 -11.13 34.74
C THR A 596 13.21 -11.01 35.59
N ILE A 597 12.13 -11.71 35.21
CA ILE A 597 10.87 -11.75 35.96
C ILE A 597 11.07 -12.41 37.32
N SER A 598 11.79 -13.53 37.41
CA SER A 598 12.09 -14.20 38.67
C SER A 598 12.94 -13.32 39.60
N LEU A 599 13.94 -12.62 39.07
CA LEU A 599 14.75 -11.66 39.82
C LEU A 599 13.91 -10.46 40.29
N LEU A 600 13.01 -9.95 39.46
CA LEU A 600 12.09 -8.88 39.82
C LEU A 600 11.13 -9.32 40.94
N TRP A 601 10.62 -10.56 40.85
CA TRP A 601 9.74 -11.14 41.85
C TRP A 601 10.44 -11.30 43.21
N VAL A 602 11.69 -11.79 43.22
CA VAL A 602 12.53 -11.90 44.43
C VAL A 602 12.85 -10.52 45.01
N ALA A 603 13.04 -9.50 44.18
CA ALA A 603 13.27 -8.14 44.65
C ALA A 603 12.01 -7.48 45.26
N ILE A 604 10.82 -7.79 44.74
CA ILE A 604 9.54 -7.22 45.19
C ILE A 604 8.96 -7.99 46.40
N ASN A 605 9.09 -9.31 46.42
CA ASN A 605 8.70 -10.18 47.53
C ASN A 605 9.93 -10.99 47.99
N PRO A 606 10.87 -10.36 48.71
CA PRO A 606 11.98 -11.09 49.29
C PRO A 606 11.41 -12.17 50.23
N PRO A 607 11.89 -13.42 50.14
CA PRO A 607 11.40 -14.49 51.00
C PRO A 607 11.58 -14.07 52.47
N SER A 608 10.47 -14.08 53.21
CA SER A 608 10.45 -13.74 54.63
C SER A 608 11.28 -14.75 55.42
N GLN A 609 12.43 -14.29 55.91
CA GLN A 609 13.29 -14.88 56.94
C GLN A 609 13.71 -16.35 56.77
N ASN A 610 14.95 -16.55 56.33
CA ASN A 610 15.85 -17.47 57.02
C ASN A 610 16.97 -16.64 57.66
N GLN A 611 16.74 -16.19 58.90
CA GLN A 611 17.82 -15.92 59.84
C GLN A 611 18.49 -17.26 60.18
N GLN A 612 19.36 -17.75 59.29
CA GLN A 612 20.42 -18.76 59.54
C GLN A 612 21.05 -19.19 58.20
N ILE A 613 21.77 -18.28 57.55
CA ILE A 613 22.91 -18.66 56.69
C ILE A 613 24.10 -17.79 57.10
N GLY A 614 24.42 -17.87 58.39
CA GLY A 614 25.73 -17.55 58.94
C GLY A 614 26.42 -18.85 59.32
N GLY A 615 26.57 -19.76 58.35
CA GLY A 615 27.40 -20.95 58.50
C GLY A 615 28.83 -20.58 58.17
N SER A 616 29.69 -20.53 59.18
CA SER A 616 31.13 -20.35 59.06
C SER A 616 31.72 -21.35 58.06
N PHE A 617 32.16 -20.85 56.91
CA PHE A 617 33.11 -21.56 56.05
C PHE A 617 34.47 -20.90 56.19
N THR A 618 35.30 -21.45 57.08
CA THR A 618 36.75 -21.26 57.08
C THR A 618 37.35 -22.32 56.16
N PHE A 619 38.06 -21.89 55.12
CA PHE A 619 38.92 -22.76 54.29
C PHE A 619 40.26 -23.01 55.01
N PRO A 620 40.89 -24.19 54.85
CA PRO A 620 42.32 -24.34 55.06
C PRO A 620 43.13 -23.59 54.00
#